data_AF-A0A4Y2RER0-F1
#
_entry.id   AF-A0A4Y2RER0-F1
#
_cell.length_a   1.000
_cell.length_b   1.000
_cell.length_c   1.000
_cell.angle_alpha   90.00
_cell.angle_beta   90.00
_cell.angle_gamma   90.00
#
_symmetry.space_group_name_H-M   'P 1'
#
loop_
_entity.id
_entity.type
_entity.pdbx_description
1 polymer ?
#
loop_
_entity_poly.entity_id
_entity_poly.type
_entity_poly.pdbx_seq_one_letter_code
_entity_poly.pdbx_strand_id
1 'polypeptide(L)'
;MAVLQLRWMWLFFILFLQKSIEAFVLEGSPTSYAQFKRWYAGMTDSLSFEFKSTEPNGLLLYLDDGGIGDFFELKLVDGTIRFRFNLGGGAMLTHAGLNLHDDQWHRVELIRSIEDTILKVDEETQSKVTKGTDYHFGNYSSNSFVYIGGIPSWYSAKLTQMSLPSVFFEPHFKGSVRNVVYASEDGPHRQQDMVEFKGIRSNELDACEHHDPCQHNGVCISTDSGAICDCGTGDYDGNFCEK
;
A
#
# COMPACT_ATOMS: atom_id res chain seq x y z
N MET A 1 31.55 14.91 -50.76
CA MET A 1 30.13 14.98 -50.34
C MET A 1 29.77 13.70 -49.59
N ALA A 2 30.04 13.64 -48.28
CA ALA A 2 29.49 12.62 -47.38
C ALA A 2 29.82 12.95 -45.91
N VAL A 3 29.76 14.23 -45.53
CA VAL A 3 29.96 14.68 -44.13
C VAL A 3 28.74 15.50 -43.74
N LEU A 4 27.54 14.90 -43.81
CA LEU A 4 26.28 15.58 -43.45
C LEU A 4 25.08 14.62 -43.25
N GLN A 5 25.32 13.38 -42.81
CA GLN A 5 24.24 12.39 -42.57
C GLN A 5 24.40 11.65 -41.23
N LEU A 6 25.07 12.25 -40.23
CA LEU A 6 25.27 11.62 -38.91
C LEU A 6 25.05 12.55 -37.71
N ARG A 7 24.29 13.64 -37.86
CA ARG A 7 23.90 14.51 -36.74
C ARG A 7 22.42 14.44 -36.37
N TRP A 8 21.64 13.61 -37.05
CA TRP A 8 20.19 13.46 -36.82
C TRP A 8 19.79 12.12 -36.22
N MET A 9 20.74 11.33 -35.74
CA MET A 9 20.47 10.07 -35.00
C MET A 9 20.65 10.21 -33.49
N TRP A 10 20.96 11.41 -33.01
CA TRP A 10 21.14 11.74 -31.58
C TRP A 10 20.00 12.58 -30.99
N LEU A 11 18.99 12.94 -31.79
CA LEU A 11 17.78 13.65 -31.31
C LEU A 11 16.56 12.73 -31.20
N PHE A 12 16.69 11.47 -31.65
CA PHE A 12 15.76 10.37 -31.35
C PHE A 12 16.33 9.42 -30.29
N PHE A 13 17.36 9.85 -29.54
CA PHE A 13 17.46 9.46 -28.13
C PHE A 13 16.39 10.28 -27.41
N ILE A 14 15.12 9.97 -27.73
CA ILE A 14 14.00 10.28 -26.88
C ILE A 14 14.49 9.84 -25.52
N LEU A 15 14.64 10.83 -24.66
CA LEU A 15 14.53 10.71 -23.23
C LEU A 15 13.47 9.62 -22.95
N PHE A 16 13.90 8.36 -22.88
CA PHE A 16 13.41 7.46 -21.87
C PHE A 16 13.87 8.13 -20.57
N LEU A 17 13.17 9.21 -20.22
CA LEU A 17 12.92 9.56 -18.84
C LEU A 17 12.32 8.27 -18.31
N GLN A 18 13.23 7.44 -17.80
CA GLN A 18 12.93 6.30 -16.98
C GLN A 18 12.11 6.94 -15.87
N LYS A 19 10.79 6.89 -16.02
CA LYS A 19 9.86 7.54 -15.11
C LYS A 19 10.21 6.92 -13.78
N SER A 20 10.94 7.65 -12.94
CA SER A 20 11.29 7.20 -11.60
C SER A 20 9.95 6.87 -10.98
N ILE A 21 9.76 5.60 -10.61
CA ILE A 21 8.51 5.21 -9.99
C ILE A 21 8.55 5.89 -8.62
N GLU A 22 7.84 7.01 -8.52
CA GLU A 22 7.76 7.78 -7.29
C GLU A 22 7.05 6.91 -6.26
N ALA A 23 7.75 6.69 -5.15
CA ALA A 23 7.13 6.12 -3.98
C ALA A 23 6.14 7.14 -3.39
N PHE A 24 5.08 6.63 -2.78
CA PHE A 24 4.20 7.43 -1.96
C PHE A 24 4.42 7.10 -0.49
N VAL A 25 4.31 8.10 0.38
CA VAL A 25 4.55 7.94 1.82
C VAL A 25 3.23 7.99 2.56
N LEU A 26 2.93 6.95 3.32
CA LEU A 26 1.79 6.86 4.23
C LEU A 26 2.23 7.31 5.63
N GLU A 27 1.47 8.22 6.23
CA GLU A 27 1.82 8.81 7.53
C GLU A 27 1.46 7.90 8.73
N GLY A 28 0.68 6.85 8.51
CA GLY A 28 0.18 5.95 9.57
C GLY A 28 -0.88 6.57 10.48
N SER A 29 -1.47 7.71 10.08
CA SER A 29 -2.62 8.27 10.79
C SER A 29 -3.83 7.35 10.70
N PRO A 30 -4.83 7.45 11.60
CA PRO A 30 -6.08 6.68 11.52
C PRO A 30 -6.91 6.91 10.25
N THR A 31 -6.52 7.87 9.39
CA THR A 31 -7.20 8.11 8.11
C THR A 31 -6.32 7.82 6.90
N SER A 32 -5.06 7.38 7.11
CA SER A 32 -4.08 7.11 6.08
C SER A 32 -4.41 5.82 5.31
N TYR A 33 -4.57 5.89 3.99
CA TYR A 33 -4.71 4.73 3.10
C TYR A 33 -4.45 5.11 1.63
N ALA A 34 -4.08 4.11 0.82
CA ALA A 34 -4.06 4.18 -0.63
C ALA A 34 -5.05 3.16 -1.22
N GLN A 35 -5.91 3.58 -2.14
CA GLN A 35 -6.91 2.74 -2.80
C GLN A 35 -6.52 2.50 -4.26
N PHE A 36 -6.54 1.23 -4.68
CA PHE A 36 -6.28 0.79 -6.04
C PHE A 36 -7.50 0.04 -6.61
N LYS A 37 -7.54 -0.11 -7.94
CA LYS A 37 -8.61 -0.86 -8.61
C LYS A 37 -8.71 -2.30 -8.07
N ARG A 38 -9.90 -2.88 -8.22
CA ARG A 38 -10.16 -4.28 -7.86
C ARG A 38 -9.16 -5.19 -8.54
N TRP A 39 -8.52 -6.06 -7.77
CA TRP A 39 -7.72 -7.15 -8.32
C TRP A 39 -8.64 -8.33 -8.65
N TYR A 40 -8.43 -8.96 -9.80
CA TYR A 40 -9.21 -10.13 -10.22
C TYR A 40 -8.91 -11.34 -9.33
N ALA A 41 -7.67 -11.47 -8.86
CA ALA A 41 -7.22 -12.59 -8.03
C ALA A 41 -7.62 -13.95 -8.63
N GLY A 42 -7.43 -14.08 -9.95
CA GLY A 42 -7.66 -15.32 -10.67
C GLY A 42 -6.77 -16.45 -10.15
N MET A 43 -7.06 -17.68 -10.59
CA MET A 43 -6.32 -18.85 -10.13
C MET A 43 -4.82 -18.80 -10.47
N THR A 44 -4.41 -17.98 -11.42
CA THR A 44 -3.03 -17.84 -11.89
C THR A 44 -2.63 -16.36 -12.01
N ASP A 45 -2.99 -15.57 -10.99
CA ASP A 45 -2.68 -14.13 -10.90
C ASP A 45 -1.67 -13.83 -9.80
N SER A 46 -0.98 -12.69 -9.91
CA SER A 46 -0.19 -12.13 -8.80
C SER A 46 -0.46 -10.65 -8.54
N LEU A 47 -0.24 -10.26 -7.29
CA LEU A 47 -0.23 -8.88 -6.82
C LEU A 47 1.08 -8.66 -6.07
N SER A 48 1.84 -7.65 -6.47
CA SER A 48 3.10 -7.29 -5.79
C SER A 48 3.19 -5.80 -5.53
N PHE A 49 3.97 -5.46 -4.50
CA PHE A 49 4.39 -4.10 -4.20
C PHE A 49 5.68 -4.12 -3.38
N GLU A 50 6.33 -2.97 -3.27
CA GLU A 50 7.49 -2.79 -2.42
C GLU A 50 7.15 -1.80 -1.30
N PHE A 51 7.64 -2.07 -0.09
CA PHE A 51 7.46 -1.19 1.06
C PHE A 51 8.78 -0.95 1.79
N LYS A 52 8.83 0.13 2.56
CA LYS A 52 9.94 0.53 3.42
C LYS A 52 9.39 1.19 4.67
N SER A 53 9.81 0.76 5.86
CA SER A 53 9.31 1.28 7.13
C SER A 53 10.34 1.11 8.25
N THR A 54 10.18 1.89 9.32
CA THR A 54 10.81 1.69 10.63
C THR A 54 9.82 1.16 11.67
N GLU A 55 8.53 1.08 11.35
CA GLU A 55 7.49 0.60 12.25
C GLU A 55 7.40 -0.93 12.17
N PRO A 56 7.45 -1.65 13.31
CA PRO A 56 7.40 -3.10 13.32
C PRO A 56 5.99 -3.66 13.10
N ASN A 57 4.95 -2.82 13.18
CA ASN A 57 3.54 -3.21 13.11
C ASN A 57 2.77 -2.28 12.16
N GLY A 58 1.88 -2.84 11.34
CA GLY A 58 1.01 -2.04 10.47
C GLY A 58 0.33 -2.85 9.38
N LEU A 59 -0.89 -2.47 9.02
CA LEU A 59 -1.66 -3.07 7.93
C LEU A 59 -1.06 -2.70 6.58
N LEU A 60 -0.54 -3.69 5.86
CA LEU A 60 0.05 -3.47 4.54
C LEU A 60 -1.01 -3.52 3.43
N LEU A 61 -1.89 -4.52 3.43
CA LEU A 61 -2.89 -4.69 2.38
C LEU A 61 -4.17 -5.38 2.89
N TYR A 62 -5.31 -4.94 2.36
CA TYR A 62 -6.61 -5.59 2.53
C TYR A 62 -7.44 -5.55 1.23
N LEU A 63 -8.11 -6.66 0.94
CA LEU A 63 -9.22 -6.75 -0.01
C LEU A 63 -10.15 -7.90 0.39
N ASP A 64 -11.43 -7.81 0.02
CA ASP A 64 -12.42 -8.86 0.19
C ASP A 64 -13.33 -9.02 -1.04
N ASP A 65 -14.20 -10.02 -1.00
CA ASP A 65 -15.19 -10.34 -2.03
C ASP A 65 -16.51 -9.54 -1.93
N GLY A 66 -16.50 -8.45 -1.15
CA GLY A 66 -17.71 -7.67 -0.86
C GLY A 66 -18.50 -8.18 0.34
N GLY A 67 -17.82 -8.82 1.30
CA GLY A 67 -18.41 -9.23 2.58
C GLY A 67 -19.04 -10.62 2.58
N ILE A 68 -18.76 -11.45 1.58
CA ILE A 68 -19.37 -12.79 1.47
C ILE A 68 -18.55 -13.80 2.28
N GLY A 69 -17.22 -13.68 2.27
CA GLY A 69 -16.37 -14.45 3.18
C GLY A 69 -14.90 -14.51 2.78
N ASP A 70 -14.57 -14.28 1.52
CA ASP A 70 -13.20 -14.30 1.02
C ASP A 70 -12.50 -12.98 1.29
N PHE A 71 -11.23 -13.07 1.70
CA PHE A 71 -10.42 -11.89 1.99
C PHE A 71 -8.94 -12.24 1.91
N PHE A 72 -8.12 -11.23 1.63
CA PHE A 72 -6.67 -11.21 1.83
C PHE A 72 -6.30 -10.08 2.79
N GLU A 73 -5.56 -10.41 3.85
CA GLU A 73 -4.98 -9.47 4.82
C GLU A 73 -3.47 -9.71 4.89
N LEU A 74 -2.69 -8.67 4.59
CA LEU A 74 -1.25 -8.62 4.83
C LEU A 74 -0.95 -7.55 5.86
N LYS A 75 -0.14 -7.88 6.87
CA LYS A 75 0.32 -6.92 7.88
C LYS A 75 1.70 -7.25 8.40
N LEU A 76 2.42 -6.23 8.84
CA LEU A 76 3.60 -6.39 9.68
C LEU A 76 3.18 -6.67 11.10
N VAL A 77 3.80 -7.68 11.71
CA VAL A 77 3.75 -7.93 13.15
C VAL A 77 5.15 -8.24 13.64
N ASP A 78 5.66 -7.40 14.53
CA ASP A 78 7.02 -7.48 15.07
C ASP A 78 8.10 -7.65 13.97
N GLY A 79 7.96 -6.88 12.87
CA GLY A 79 8.90 -6.89 11.75
C GLY A 79 8.81 -8.12 10.84
N THR A 80 7.79 -8.96 10.99
CA THR A 80 7.52 -10.14 10.13
C THR A 80 6.23 -9.91 9.36
N ILE A 81 6.17 -10.26 8.07
CA ILE A 81 4.90 -10.23 7.34
C ILE A 81 4.05 -11.41 7.79
N ARG A 82 2.81 -11.13 8.19
CA ARG A 82 1.74 -12.11 8.38
C ARG A 82 0.72 -11.98 7.26
N PHE A 83 0.45 -13.08 6.58
CA PHE A 83 -0.55 -13.18 5.53
C PHE A 83 -1.68 -14.10 5.96
N ARG A 84 -2.87 -13.52 6.14
CA ARG A 84 -4.10 -14.23 6.47
C ARG A 84 -5.05 -14.15 5.29
N PHE A 85 -5.65 -15.27 4.92
CA PHE A 85 -6.58 -15.31 3.80
C PHE A 85 -7.71 -16.31 4.00
N ASN A 86 -8.82 -16.11 3.29
CA ASN A 86 -9.91 -17.06 3.12
C ASN A 86 -10.37 -17.06 1.66
N LEU A 87 -10.68 -18.25 1.15
CA LEU A 87 -11.16 -18.54 -0.20
C LEU A 87 -12.21 -19.67 -0.10
N GLY A 88 -13.28 -19.43 0.67
CA GLY A 88 -14.37 -20.38 0.88
C GLY A 88 -14.14 -21.52 1.90
N GLY A 89 -12.94 -22.10 1.99
CA GLY A 89 -12.67 -23.25 2.87
C GLY A 89 -12.27 -22.95 4.32
N GLY A 90 -12.32 -21.67 4.72
CA GLY A 90 -11.95 -21.20 6.05
C GLY A 90 -10.55 -20.60 6.12
N ALA A 91 -10.36 -19.70 7.08
CA ALA A 91 -9.16 -18.88 7.15
C ALA A 91 -7.86 -19.69 7.32
N MET A 92 -6.84 -19.26 6.60
CA MET A 92 -5.47 -19.75 6.63
C MET A 92 -4.50 -18.63 6.99
N LEU A 93 -3.33 -19.00 7.51
CA LEU A 93 -2.29 -18.07 7.95
C LEU A 93 -0.92 -18.60 7.53
N THR A 94 -0.09 -17.72 6.99
CA THR A 94 1.34 -17.94 6.76
C THR A 94 2.13 -16.67 7.10
N HIS A 95 3.45 -16.79 7.24
CA HIS A 95 4.33 -15.68 7.58
C HIS A 95 5.67 -15.83 6.87
N ALA A 96 6.32 -14.72 6.52
CA ALA A 96 7.63 -14.72 5.86
C ALA A 96 8.39 -13.43 6.17
N GLY A 97 9.72 -13.52 6.06
CA GLY A 97 10.65 -12.44 6.33
C GLY A 97 10.84 -12.15 7.82
N LEU A 98 11.91 -11.44 8.16
CA LEU A 98 12.27 -11.05 9.52
C LEU A 98 12.91 -9.66 9.50
N ASN A 99 12.68 -8.87 10.55
CA ASN A 99 13.26 -7.53 10.70
C ASN A 99 12.99 -6.59 9.51
N LEU A 100 11.82 -6.70 8.88
CA LEU A 100 11.43 -5.93 7.67
C LEU A 100 11.12 -4.44 7.95
N HIS A 101 11.55 -3.93 9.11
CA HIS A 101 11.38 -2.56 9.56
C HIS A 101 12.75 -1.87 9.69
N ASP A 102 13.68 -2.23 8.82
CA ASP A 102 15.09 -1.80 8.81
C ASP A 102 15.34 -0.56 7.93
N ASP A 103 14.27 0.13 7.53
CA ASP A 103 14.28 1.24 6.58
C ASP A 103 14.89 0.89 5.20
N GLN A 104 14.87 -0.39 4.81
CA GLN A 104 15.19 -0.85 3.45
C GLN A 104 13.93 -1.21 2.66
N TRP A 105 14.08 -1.23 1.34
CA TRP A 105 13.01 -1.65 0.45
C TRP A 105 12.88 -3.18 0.46
N HIS A 106 11.70 -3.65 0.82
CA HIS A 106 11.32 -5.06 0.75
C HIS A 106 10.23 -5.26 -0.29
N ARG A 107 10.31 -6.34 -1.07
CA ARG A 107 9.29 -6.72 -2.03
C ARG A 107 8.41 -7.80 -1.45
N VAL A 108 7.09 -7.60 -1.54
CA VAL A 108 6.09 -8.63 -1.23
C VAL A 108 5.28 -8.95 -2.48
N GLU A 109 5.00 -10.24 -2.67
CA GLU A 109 4.20 -10.73 -3.78
C GLU A 109 3.28 -11.85 -3.31
N LEU A 110 1.98 -11.67 -3.59
CA LEU A 110 0.95 -12.69 -3.42
C LEU A 110 0.73 -13.35 -4.77
N ILE A 111 0.83 -14.68 -4.83
CA ILE A 111 0.65 -15.46 -6.06
C ILE A 111 -0.44 -16.50 -5.82
N ARG A 112 -1.43 -16.51 -6.71
CA ARG A 112 -2.40 -17.58 -6.82
C ARG A 112 -1.88 -18.57 -7.87
N SER A 113 -1.85 -19.85 -7.52
CA SER A 113 -1.45 -20.94 -8.41
C SER A 113 -2.40 -22.12 -8.22
N ILE A 114 -3.58 -22.03 -8.83
CA ILE A 114 -4.68 -22.98 -8.76
C ILE A 114 -5.15 -23.11 -7.29
N GLU A 115 -4.77 -24.20 -6.63
CA GLU A 115 -5.09 -24.47 -5.22
C GLU A 115 -4.07 -23.84 -4.27
N ASP A 116 -2.87 -23.51 -4.74
CA ASP A 116 -1.84 -22.88 -3.91
C ASP A 116 -2.06 -21.36 -3.79
N THR A 117 -1.89 -20.87 -2.57
CA THR A 117 -1.71 -19.45 -2.28
C THR A 117 -0.31 -19.24 -1.72
N ILE A 118 0.49 -18.46 -2.43
CA ILE A 118 1.92 -18.29 -2.16
C ILE A 118 2.18 -16.86 -1.71
N LEU A 119 2.90 -16.72 -0.61
CA LEU A 119 3.50 -15.48 -0.14
C LEU A 119 4.99 -15.51 -0.47
N LYS A 120 5.46 -14.54 -1.24
CA LYS A 120 6.89 -14.28 -1.45
C LYS A 120 7.26 -12.96 -0.80
N VAL A 121 8.31 -12.97 0.01
CA VAL A 121 8.89 -11.79 0.66
C VAL A 121 10.38 -11.81 0.40
N ASP A 122 10.85 -10.87 -0.42
CA ASP A 122 12.20 -10.87 -0.98
C ASP A 122 12.54 -12.24 -1.61
N GLU A 123 13.52 -12.96 -1.06
CA GLU A 123 13.92 -14.30 -1.52
C GLU A 123 13.19 -15.44 -0.79
N GLU A 124 12.43 -15.15 0.28
CA GLU A 124 11.68 -16.16 1.02
C GLU A 124 10.33 -16.44 0.37
N THR A 125 9.98 -17.72 0.23
CA THR A 125 8.71 -18.16 -0.36
C THR A 125 8.00 -19.15 0.56
N GLN A 126 6.73 -18.89 0.83
CA GLN A 126 5.87 -19.73 1.65
C GLN A 126 4.59 -20.06 0.88
N SER A 127 4.25 -21.34 0.76
CA SER A 127 3.03 -21.79 0.10
C SER A 127 2.07 -22.46 1.07
N LYS A 128 0.77 -22.27 0.84
CA LYS A 128 -0.31 -22.99 1.49
C LYS A 128 -1.33 -23.44 0.45
N VAL A 129 -1.64 -24.73 0.46
CA VAL A 129 -2.79 -25.28 -0.27
C VAL A 129 -4.06 -24.74 0.37
N THR A 130 -4.85 -24.04 -0.43
CA THR A 130 -6.12 -23.42 -0.04
C THR A 130 -7.10 -24.50 0.42
N LYS A 131 -7.76 -24.28 1.56
CA LYS A 131 -8.81 -25.17 2.03
C LYS A 131 -10.04 -25.07 1.12
N GLY A 132 -10.78 -26.17 1.00
CA GLY A 132 -12.03 -26.21 0.26
C GLY A 132 -11.86 -26.74 -1.15
N THR A 133 -12.94 -26.62 -1.93
CA THR A 133 -13.03 -27.09 -3.33
C THR A 133 -13.26 -25.96 -4.32
N ASP A 134 -13.57 -24.76 -3.82
CA ASP A 134 -13.64 -23.54 -4.60
C ASP A 134 -12.40 -22.71 -4.28
N TYR A 135 -11.69 -22.30 -5.33
CA TYR A 135 -10.45 -21.54 -5.25
C TYR A 135 -10.61 -20.14 -5.87
N HIS A 136 -11.81 -19.80 -6.32
CA HIS A 136 -12.08 -18.46 -6.81
C HIS A 136 -12.11 -17.48 -5.63
N PHE A 137 -11.51 -16.30 -5.84
CA PHE A 137 -11.68 -15.17 -4.94
C PHE A 137 -12.93 -14.42 -5.35
N GLY A 138 -14.06 -14.72 -4.70
CA GLY A 138 -15.33 -14.04 -4.92
C GLY A 138 -15.71 -13.87 -6.39
N ASN A 139 -16.26 -12.69 -6.72
CA ASN A 139 -16.59 -12.28 -8.08
C ASN A 139 -16.07 -10.86 -8.31
N TYR A 140 -15.36 -10.63 -9.41
CA TYR A 140 -14.80 -9.32 -9.76
C TYR A 140 -15.77 -8.14 -9.61
N SER A 141 -17.07 -8.34 -9.90
CA SER A 141 -18.07 -7.29 -9.76
C SER A 141 -18.42 -6.94 -8.31
N SER A 142 -18.29 -7.88 -7.37
CA SER A 142 -18.55 -7.69 -5.94
C SER A 142 -17.31 -7.37 -5.13
N ASN A 143 -16.13 -7.79 -5.59
CA ASN A 143 -14.86 -7.58 -4.90
C ASN A 143 -14.67 -6.12 -4.49
N SER A 144 -14.07 -5.91 -3.32
CA SER A 144 -13.65 -4.59 -2.88
C SER A 144 -12.52 -4.04 -3.74
N PHE A 145 -12.28 -2.74 -3.62
CA PHE A 145 -10.99 -2.18 -4.01
C PHE A 145 -9.85 -2.81 -3.20
N VAL A 146 -8.62 -2.69 -3.71
CA VAL A 146 -7.43 -3.06 -2.94
C VAL A 146 -7.01 -1.84 -2.12
N TYR A 147 -6.95 -2.01 -0.80
CA TYR A 147 -6.48 -0.99 0.12
C TYR A 147 -5.06 -1.33 0.57
N ILE A 148 -4.17 -0.34 0.51
CA ILE A 148 -2.80 -0.43 1.02
C ILE A 148 -2.64 0.56 2.16
N GLY A 149 -2.04 0.10 3.25
CA GLY A 149 -1.61 0.94 4.36
C GLY A 149 -2.67 1.30 5.41
N GLY A 150 -3.93 1.00 5.17
CA GLY A 150 -5.02 1.33 6.09
C GLY A 150 -6.38 1.11 5.47
N ILE A 151 -7.42 1.21 6.29
CA ILE A 151 -8.83 1.13 5.86
C ILE A 151 -9.47 2.51 5.97
N PRO A 152 -10.26 2.95 4.98
CA PRO A 152 -10.97 4.22 5.09
C PRO A 152 -11.89 4.27 6.33
N SER A 153 -11.86 5.40 7.05
CA SER A 153 -12.59 5.56 8.32
C SER A 153 -14.10 5.36 8.21
N TRP A 154 -14.69 5.57 7.02
CA TRP A 154 -16.11 5.34 6.76
C TRP A 154 -16.52 3.86 6.86
N TYR A 155 -15.59 2.91 6.82
CA TYR A 155 -15.87 1.50 7.10
C TYR A 155 -16.36 1.25 8.53
N SER A 156 -16.10 2.15 9.48
CA SER A 156 -16.65 2.06 10.84
C SER A 156 -18.17 1.88 10.88
N ALA A 157 -18.89 2.49 9.93
CA ALA A 157 -20.34 2.37 9.80
C ALA A 157 -20.79 1.12 9.01
N LYS A 158 -19.85 0.36 8.43
CA LYS A 158 -20.07 -0.77 7.50
C LYS A 158 -19.29 -2.02 7.88
N LEU A 159 -18.85 -2.16 9.14
CA LEU A 159 -18.05 -3.31 9.58
C LEU A 159 -18.73 -4.65 9.31
N THR A 160 -20.05 -4.73 9.40
CA THR A 160 -20.82 -5.95 9.11
C THR A 160 -20.86 -6.35 7.63
N GLN A 161 -20.37 -5.48 6.75
CA GLN A 161 -20.27 -5.71 5.30
C GLN A 161 -18.86 -6.16 4.87
N MET A 162 -17.93 -6.34 5.82
CA MET A 162 -16.57 -6.78 5.55
C MET A 162 -16.44 -8.28 5.81
N SER A 163 -15.66 -8.97 4.97
CA SER A 163 -15.38 -10.40 5.20
C SER A 163 -14.46 -10.60 6.41
N LEU A 164 -13.65 -9.59 6.77
CA LEU A 164 -12.85 -9.58 7.99
C LEU A 164 -12.94 -8.22 8.73
N PRO A 165 -13.95 -8.00 9.58
CA PRO A 165 -14.15 -6.69 10.23
C PRO A 165 -13.03 -6.28 11.20
N SER A 166 -12.23 -7.23 11.71
CA SER A 166 -11.12 -6.94 12.63
C SER A 166 -10.03 -6.08 11.99
N VAL A 167 -9.91 -6.11 10.65
CA VAL A 167 -8.88 -5.37 9.92
C VAL A 167 -8.98 -3.84 10.12
N PHE A 168 -10.19 -3.34 10.41
CA PHE A 168 -10.42 -1.92 10.71
C PHE A 168 -9.68 -1.43 11.96
N PHE A 169 -9.35 -2.33 12.90
CA PHE A 169 -8.67 -1.99 14.14
C PHE A 169 -7.16 -2.24 14.08
N GLU A 170 -6.64 -2.70 12.95
CA GLU A 170 -5.20 -2.86 12.77
C GLU A 170 -4.53 -1.48 12.71
N PRO A 171 -3.31 -1.32 13.25
CA PRO A 171 -2.55 -0.10 13.09
C PRO A 171 -2.38 0.23 11.60
N HIS A 172 -2.55 1.49 11.23
CA HIS A 172 -2.28 1.93 9.87
C HIS A 172 -0.76 1.90 9.62
N PHE A 173 -0.36 1.50 8.42
CA PHE A 173 1.04 1.48 8.03
C PHE A 173 1.59 2.89 7.90
N LYS A 174 2.77 3.09 8.48
CA LYS A 174 3.60 4.26 8.28
C LYS A 174 4.84 3.84 7.51
N GLY A 175 5.11 4.49 6.39
CA GLY A 175 6.25 4.15 5.56
C GLY A 175 6.04 4.49 4.09
N SER A 176 7.00 4.10 3.26
CA SER A 176 6.93 4.32 1.81
C SER A 176 6.45 3.06 1.10
N VAL A 177 5.66 3.23 0.05
CA VAL A 177 5.22 2.15 -0.85
C VAL A 177 5.45 2.56 -2.30
N ARG A 178 5.80 1.60 -3.15
CA ARG A 178 5.92 1.78 -4.60
C ARG A 178 5.65 0.49 -5.36
N ASN A 179 5.67 0.57 -6.69
CA ASN A 179 5.65 -0.61 -7.58
C ASN A 179 4.44 -1.53 -7.36
N VAL A 180 3.26 -0.97 -7.09
CA VAL A 180 2.01 -1.75 -7.02
C VAL A 180 1.67 -2.31 -8.41
N VAL A 181 1.79 -3.62 -8.58
CA VAL A 181 1.67 -4.31 -9.87
C VAL A 181 0.70 -5.48 -9.75
N TYR A 182 -0.22 -5.58 -10.72
CA TYR A 182 -1.05 -6.76 -10.94
C TYR A 182 -0.56 -7.49 -12.19
N ALA A 183 -0.42 -8.80 -12.10
CA ALA A 183 -0.11 -9.68 -13.21
C ALA A 183 -1.13 -10.83 -13.27
N SER A 184 -1.36 -11.32 -14.49
CA SER A 184 -2.16 -12.51 -14.78
C SER A 184 -1.31 -13.40 -15.67
N GLU A 185 -1.53 -14.72 -15.64
CA GLU A 185 -0.70 -15.75 -16.30
C GLU A 185 -0.23 -15.37 -17.72
N ASP A 186 -1.16 -14.90 -18.56
CA ASP A 186 -0.89 -14.51 -19.95
C ASP A 186 -0.86 -12.99 -20.18
N GLY A 187 -0.96 -12.21 -19.09
CA GLY A 187 -1.09 -10.76 -19.12
C GLY A 187 0.22 -10.03 -18.88
N PRO A 188 0.39 -8.81 -19.41
CA PRO A 188 1.51 -7.97 -19.01
C PRO A 188 1.39 -7.60 -17.53
N HIS A 189 2.54 -7.43 -16.86
CA HIS A 189 2.61 -6.82 -15.53
C HIS A 189 2.12 -5.36 -15.65
N ARG A 190 1.03 -5.03 -14.97
CA ARG A 190 0.43 -3.70 -15.02
C ARG A 190 0.68 -2.97 -13.72
N GLN A 191 1.47 -1.90 -13.79
CA GLN A 191 1.53 -0.89 -12.74
C GLN A 191 0.12 -0.32 -12.52
N GLN A 192 -0.27 -0.21 -11.25
CA GLN A 192 -1.57 0.32 -10.87
C GLN A 192 -1.45 1.78 -10.45
N ASP A 193 -2.43 2.57 -10.87
CA ASP A 193 -2.60 3.94 -10.43
C ASP A 193 -3.52 3.97 -9.19
N MET A 194 -3.20 4.85 -8.25
CA MET A 194 -4.09 5.14 -7.13
C MET A 194 -5.39 5.75 -7.64
N VAL A 195 -6.51 5.24 -7.15
CA VAL A 195 -7.88 5.72 -7.46
C VAL A 195 -8.30 6.79 -6.45
N GLU A 196 -7.96 6.57 -5.19
CA GLU A 196 -8.26 7.46 -4.07
C GLU A 196 -7.19 7.26 -3.00
N PHE A 197 -6.94 8.29 -2.20
CA PHE A 197 -6.02 8.21 -1.09
C PHE A 197 -6.33 9.27 -0.04
N LYS A 198 -5.88 9.01 1.17
CA LYS A 198 -5.84 10.00 2.25
C LYS A 198 -4.61 9.76 3.10
N GLY A 199 -4.03 10.81 3.66
CA GLY A 199 -2.81 10.73 4.47
C GLY A 199 -1.58 10.21 3.76
N ILE A 200 -1.47 10.57 2.48
CA ILE A 200 -0.27 10.35 1.68
C ILE A 200 0.47 11.68 1.52
N ARG A 201 1.75 11.73 1.90
CA ARG A 201 2.64 12.83 1.51
C ARG A 201 3.14 12.60 0.08
N SER A 202 2.94 13.60 -0.78
CA SER A 202 3.66 13.76 -2.04
C SER A 202 4.41 15.10 -1.99
N ASN A 203 5.50 15.24 -2.76
CA ASN A 203 6.26 16.49 -2.86
C ASN A 203 5.41 17.69 -3.35
N GLU A 204 4.22 17.45 -3.92
CA GLU A 204 3.28 18.50 -4.35
C GLU A 204 2.22 18.86 -3.29
N LEU A 205 2.18 18.13 -2.17
CA LEU A 205 1.12 18.22 -1.14
C LEU A 205 1.65 18.55 0.27
N ASP A 206 2.94 18.91 0.40
CA ASP A 206 3.50 19.28 1.71
C ASP A 206 2.94 20.66 2.15
N ALA A 207 2.05 20.63 3.16
CA ALA A 207 1.37 21.81 3.67
C ALA A 207 2.33 22.86 4.24
N CYS A 208 3.38 22.41 4.93
CA CYS A 208 4.41 23.29 5.50
C CYS A 208 5.33 23.90 4.43
N GLU A 209 5.65 23.17 3.36
CA GLU A 209 6.39 23.75 2.23
C GLU A 209 5.55 24.74 1.43
N HIS A 210 4.24 24.50 1.30
CA HIS A 210 3.35 25.40 0.58
C HIS A 210 3.05 26.68 1.37
N HIS A 211 2.66 26.55 2.64
CA HIS A 211 2.36 27.66 3.52
C HIS A 211 2.46 27.23 4.99
N ASP A 212 3.60 27.53 5.62
CA ASP A 212 3.81 27.35 7.06
C ASP A 212 2.90 28.31 7.88
N PRO A 213 1.91 27.79 8.63
CA PRO A 213 1.03 28.62 9.45
C PRO A 213 1.59 28.89 10.87
N CYS A 214 2.71 28.26 11.26
CA CYS A 214 3.20 28.29 12.62
C CYS A 214 3.80 29.64 13.00
N GLN A 215 3.40 30.16 14.17
CA GLN A 215 3.92 31.40 14.72
C GLN A 215 5.00 31.13 15.78
N HIS A 216 5.70 32.19 16.18
CA HIS A 216 6.67 32.16 17.29
C HIS A 216 7.72 31.04 17.20
N ASN A 217 8.21 30.75 15.99
CA ASN A 217 9.16 29.67 15.70
C ASN A 217 8.66 28.26 16.10
N GLY A 218 7.34 28.03 16.14
CA GLY A 218 6.78 26.70 16.21
C GLY A 218 7.22 25.83 15.03
N VAL A 219 7.43 24.54 15.27
CA VAL A 219 7.85 23.59 14.24
C VAL A 219 6.63 23.14 13.46
N CYS A 220 6.59 23.47 12.16
CA CYS A 220 5.54 23.01 11.27
C CYS A 220 5.69 21.52 10.93
N ILE A 221 4.60 20.78 11.08
CA ILE A 221 4.51 19.36 10.78
C ILE A 221 3.35 19.15 9.80
N SER A 222 3.66 18.71 8.58
CA SER A 222 2.62 18.38 7.60
C SER A 222 1.87 17.12 7.98
N THR A 223 0.55 17.18 8.03
CA THR A 223 -0.30 16.01 8.30
C THR A 223 -1.33 15.81 7.19
N ASP A 224 -2.02 14.68 7.26
CA ASP A 224 -3.16 14.34 6.42
C ASP A 224 -4.38 15.26 6.58
N SER A 225 -4.39 16.08 7.63
CA SER A 225 -5.42 17.06 7.95
C SER A 225 -4.98 18.51 7.72
N GLY A 226 -3.77 18.72 7.19
CA GLY A 226 -3.13 20.03 7.04
C GLY A 226 -1.88 20.18 7.91
N ALA A 227 -1.28 21.37 7.91
CA ALA A 227 -0.15 21.67 8.79
C ALA A 227 -0.61 21.77 10.25
N ILE A 228 0.14 21.15 11.16
CA ILE A 228 0.04 21.33 12.61
C ILE A 228 1.35 21.92 13.13
N CYS A 229 1.33 22.55 14.31
CA CYS A 229 2.50 23.18 14.90
C CYS A 229 2.87 22.56 16.24
N ASP A 230 4.15 22.21 16.41
CA ASP A 230 4.74 21.93 17.72
C ASP A 230 5.36 23.22 18.29
N CYS A 231 4.73 23.75 19.34
CA CYS A 231 5.10 25.03 19.95
C CYS A 231 6.26 24.90 20.96
N GLY A 232 6.77 23.69 21.21
CA GLY A 232 7.77 23.43 22.23
C GLY A 232 7.25 23.66 23.66
N THR A 233 8.16 23.72 24.63
CA THR A 233 7.79 23.89 26.05
C THR A 233 7.85 25.36 26.48
N GLY A 234 6.68 25.99 26.63
CA GLY A 234 6.45 26.92 27.76
C GLY A 234 6.02 28.35 27.46
N ASP A 235 6.16 28.88 26.24
CA ASP A 235 5.88 30.30 25.98
C ASP A 235 4.71 30.55 25.04
N TYR A 236 4.33 29.57 24.20
CA TYR A 236 3.25 29.70 23.22
C TYR A 236 2.37 28.45 23.14
N ASP A 237 1.09 28.64 22.85
CA ASP A 237 0.06 27.59 22.71
C ASP A 237 -0.92 27.94 21.56
N GLY A 238 -1.93 27.09 21.32
CA GLY A 238 -2.86 27.22 20.20
C GLY A 238 -2.48 26.34 19.01
N ASN A 239 -3.39 26.22 18.05
CA ASN A 239 -3.22 25.29 16.92
C ASN A 239 -2.04 25.66 16.03
N PHE A 240 -1.65 26.94 16.03
CA PHE A 240 -0.57 27.49 15.22
C PHE A 240 0.43 28.30 16.07
N CYS A 241 0.53 27.99 17.36
CA CYS A 241 1.39 28.69 18.33
C CYS A 241 1.11 30.18 18.43
N GLU A 242 -0.15 30.59 18.24
CA GLU A 242 -0.55 32.00 18.17
C GLU A 242 -0.85 32.63 19.54
N LYS A 243 -0.88 31.85 20.62
CA LYS A 243 -1.27 32.30 21.97
C LYS A 243 -0.10 32.30 22.92
#